data_AF-A0A7S2EZG2-F1
#
_entry.id   AF-A0A7S2EZG2-F1
#
_cell.length_a   1.000
_cell.length_b   1.000
_cell.length_c   1.000
_cell.angle_alpha   90.00
_cell.angle_beta   90.00
_cell.angle_gamma   90.00
#
_symmetry.space_group_name_H-M   'P 1'
#
loop_
_entity.id
_entity.type
_entity.pdbx_description
1 polymer ?
#
loop_
_entity_poly.entity_id
_entity_poly.type
_entity_poly.pdbx_seq_one_letter_code
_entity_poly.pdbx_strand_id
1 'polypeptide(L)'
;NLPTQDPPPPEAGLSNSLLQVLRNAQKVQNTNGDDFLSIDHLLVGLMDDKEVSQILSELGLSKKKLQSAVQQLRGGRKVDSKQAEETYEALSKYGVDLVSAAEEGKLDPVI
;
A
#
# COMPACT_ATOMS: atom_id res chain seq x y z
N ASN A 1 20.21 21.27 5.82
CA ASN A 1 20.19 21.01 7.27
C ASN A 1 18.75 20.94 7.72
N LEU A 2 18.29 19.75 8.10
CA LEU A 2 16.98 19.59 8.73
C LEU A 2 17.09 20.06 10.20
N PRO A 3 16.04 20.65 10.78
CA PRO A 3 16.01 20.94 12.21
C PRO A 3 16.24 19.66 13.03
N THR A 4 17.06 19.75 14.07
CA THR A 4 17.37 18.65 14.98
C THR A 4 17.18 19.11 16.42
N GLN A 5 16.71 18.22 17.29
CA GLN A 5 16.58 18.50 18.73
C GLN A 5 17.75 17.90 19.49
N ASP A 6 18.41 18.71 20.33
CA ASP A 6 19.50 18.31 21.22
C ASP A 6 19.27 18.93 22.62
N PRO A 7 19.12 18.12 23.70
CA PRO A 7 19.13 16.66 23.71
C PRO A 7 17.87 16.05 23.09
N PRO A 8 17.95 14.81 22.56
CA PRO A 8 16.77 14.10 22.07
C PRO A 8 15.76 13.89 23.20
N PRO A 9 14.45 13.97 22.92
CA PRO A 9 13.44 13.68 23.92
C PRO A 9 13.49 12.19 24.32
N PRO A 10 13.14 11.84 25.57
CA PRO A 10 13.13 10.44 26.02
C PRO A 10 12.11 9.58 25.27
N GLU A 11 11.04 10.18 24.74
CA GLU A 11 10.02 9.51 23.94
C GLU A 11 9.62 10.36 22.73
N ALA A 12 9.38 9.71 21.58
CA ALA A 12 8.86 10.36 20.39
C ALA A 12 7.32 10.27 20.38
N GLY A 13 6.66 11.41 20.59
CA GLY A 13 5.19 11.51 20.52
C GLY A 13 4.67 11.54 19.08
N LEU A 14 3.41 11.14 18.89
CA LEU A 14 2.74 11.27 17.60
C LEU A 14 2.32 12.73 17.37
N SER A 15 2.55 13.24 16.16
CA SER A 15 2.02 14.53 15.76
C SER A 15 0.50 14.44 15.51
N ASN A 16 -0.18 15.59 15.57
CA ASN A 16 -1.61 15.66 15.24
C ASN A 16 -1.89 15.23 13.78
N SER A 17 -0.98 15.55 12.85
CA SER A 17 -1.08 15.10 11.46
C SER A 17 -1.01 13.57 11.37
N LEU A 18 -0.06 12.93 12.06
CA LEU A 18 0.05 11.47 12.07
C LEU A 18 -1.19 10.80 12.67
N LEU A 19 -1.75 11.35 13.77
CA LEU A 19 -3.02 10.86 14.32
C LEU A 19 -4.17 10.97 13.32
N GLN A 20 -4.21 12.03 12.51
CA GLN A 20 -5.23 12.21 11.47
C GLN A 20 -5.05 11.22 10.32
N VAL A 21 -3.80 10.95 9.90
CA VAL A 21 -3.47 9.93 8.91
C VAL A 21 -3.96 8.55 9.36
N LEU A 22 -3.69 8.16 10.61
CA LEU A 22 -4.16 6.88 11.17
C LEU A 22 -5.70 6.78 11.16
N ARG A 23 -6.40 7.86 11.50
CA ARG A 23 -7.88 7.91 11.41
C ARG A 23 -8.37 7.78 9.97
N ASN A 24 -7.70 8.42 9.02
CA ASN A 24 -8.05 8.32 7.61
C ASN A 24 -7.82 6.90 7.09
N ALA A 25 -6.71 6.26 7.47
CA ALA A 25 -6.44 4.86 7.15
C ALA A 25 -7.54 3.93 7.68
N GLN A 26 -7.99 4.13 8.92
CA GLN A 26 -9.12 3.37 9.49
C GLN A 26 -10.44 3.59 8.72
N LYS A 27 -10.70 4.81 8.22
CA LYS A 27 -11.86 5.06 7.36
C LYS A 27 -11.76 4.29 6.04
N VAL A 28 -10.57 4.23 5.45
CA VAL A 28 -10.34 3.46 4.22
C VAL A 28 -10.57 1.97 4.49
N GLN A 29 -10.03 1.43 5.59
CA GLN A 29 -10.30 0.05 6.02
C GLN A 29 -11.80 -0.23 6.10
N ASN A 30 -12.54 0.61 6.82
CA ASN A 30 -13.98 0.43 6.99
C ASN A 30 -14.74 0.53 5.66
N THR A 31 -14.34 1.46 4.79
CA THR A 31 -14.94 1.64 3.46
C THR A 31 -14.66 0.44 2.56
N ASN A 32 -13.47 -0.13 2.67
CA ASN A 32 -13.09 -1.35 1.98
C ASN A 32 -13.72 -2.59 2.61
N GLY A 33 -14.31 -2.52 3.80
CA GLY A 33 -14.91 -3.67 4.50
C GLY A 33 -13.86 -4.72 4.89
N ASP A 34 -12.69 -4.25 5.33
CA ASP A 34 -11.59 -5.10 5.81
C ASP A 34 -11.60 -5.18 7.35
N ASP A 35 -11.19 -6.32 7.90
CA ASP A 35 -11.18 -6.54 9.35
C ASP A 35 -9.91 -5.99 10.02
N PHE A 36 -8.81 -5.88 9.25
CA PHE A 36 -7.51 -5.43 9.73
C PHE A 36 -7.01 -4.19 8.99
N LEU A 37 -6.29 -3.34 9.71
CA LEU A 37 -5.61 -2.18 9.15
C LEU A 37 -4.30 -2.63 8.45
N SER A 38 -4.29 -2.59 7.13
CA SER A 38 -3.13 -2.87 6.26
C SER A 38 -2.32 -1.63 5.91
N ILE A 39 -1.13 -1.86 5.35
CA ILE A 39 -0.17 -0.82 4.91
C ILE A 39 -0.77 0.05 3.80
N ASP A 40 -1.51 -0.55 2.87
CA ASP A 40 -2.15 0.20 1.79
C ASP A 40 -3.28 1.14 2.29
N HIS A 41 -4.00 0.80 3.36
CA HIS A 41 -4.90 1.75 4.04
C HIS A 41 -4.12 2.95 4.56
N LEU A 42 -2.96 2.69 5.19
CA LEU A 42 -2.08 3.74 5.69
C LEU A 42 -1.56 4.63 4.56
N LEU A 43 -1.11 4.04 3.44
CA LEU A 43 -0.66 4.78 2.27
C LEU A 43 -1.78 5.64 1.67
N VAL A 44 -3.01 5.12 1.55
CA VAL A 44 -4.15 5.91 1.07
C VAL A 44 -4.52 7.01 2.07
N GLY A 45 -4.43 6.75 3.37
CA GLY A 45 -4.65 7.76 4.42
C GLY A 45 -3.58 8.85 4.44
N LEU A 46 -2.33 8.52 4.12
CA LEU A 46 -1.22 9.46 3.97
C LEU A 46 -1.45 10.45 2.81
N MET A 47 -2.10 10.01 1.73
CA MET A 47 -2.44 10.90 0.61
C MET A 47 -3.46 11.99 0.96
N ASP A 48 -4.08 11.92 2.14
CA ASP A 48 -4.94 12.98 2.69
C ASP A 48 -4.19 14.00 3.56
N ASP A 49 -2.93 13.72 3.90
CA ASP A 49 -2.05 14.74 4.49
C ASP A 49 -1.56 15.70 3.41
N LYS A 50 -1.64 17.01 3.69
CA LYS A 50 -1.38 18.05 2.70
C LYS A 50 0.08 18.05 2.22
N GLU A 51 1.03 17.91 3.13
CA GLU A 51 2.46 17.96 2.79
C GLU A 51 2.84 16.72 1.98
N VAL A 52 2.38 15.55 2.42
CA VAL A 52 2.61 14.28 1.72
C VAL A 52 1.98 14.29 0.33
N SER A 53 0.72 14.71 0.22
CA SER A 53 0.00 14.77 -1.05
C SER A 53 0.69 15.72 -2.05
N GLN A 54 1.17 16.86 -1.58
CA GLN A 54 1.92 17.80 -2.41
C GLN A 54 3.20 17.16 -2.96
N ILE A 55 4.06 16.61 -2.09
CA ILE A 55 5.33 15.98 -2.48
C ILE A 55 5.09 14.85 -3.50
N LEU A 56 4.11 13.99 -3.25
CA LEU A 56 3.83 12.85 -4.12
C LEU A 56 3.18 13.28 -5.44
N SER A 57 2.40 14.36 -5.44
CA SER A 57 1.82 14.93 -6.67
C SER A 57 2.88 15.52 -7.60
N GLU A 58 3.94 16.13 -7.04
CA GLU A 58 5.10 16.61 -7.80
C GLU A 58 5.84 15.47 -8.48
N LEU A 59 5.78 14.26 -7.92
CA LEU A 59 6.30 13.01 -8.49
C LEU A 59 5.29 12.28 -9.40
N GLY A 60 4.13 12.89 -9.69
CA GLY A 60 3.11 12.34 -10.58
C GLY A 60 2.20 11.28 -9.97
N LEU A 61 2.30 11.04 -8.65
CA LEU A 61 1.45 10.12 -7.91
C LEU A 61 0.24 10.87 -7.32
N SER A 62 -0.96 10.48 -7.74
CA SER A 62 -2.21 11.00 -7.17
C SER A 62 -2.89 9.94 -6.31
N LYS A 63 -3.73 10.37 -5.37
CA LYS A 63 -4.52 9.46 -4.53
C LYS A 63 -5.31 8.44 -5.35
N LYS A 64 -5.90 8.91 -6.46
CA LYS A 64 -6.65 8.07 -7.39
C LYS A 64 -5.77 6.98 -8.01
N LYS A 65 -4.56 7.34 -8.50
CA LYS A 65 -3.61 6.36 -9.06
C LYS A 65 -3.20 5.32 -8.01
N LEU A 66 -2.91 5.76 -6.80
CA LEU A 66 -2.58 4.86 -5.68
C LEU A 66 -3.72 3.89 -5.38
N GLN A 67 -4.96 4.39 -5.25
CA GLN A 67 -6.14 3.54 -5.01
C GLN A 67 -6.35 2.51 -6.12
N SER A 68 -6.18 2.90 -7.39
CA SER A 68 -6.27 1.96 -8.51
C SER A 68 -5.19 0.89 -8.46
N ALA A 69 -3.94 1.26 -8.13
CA ALA A 69 -2.84 0.30 -7.99
C ALA A 69 -3.10 -0.69 -6.83
N VAL A 70 -3.58 -0.20 -5.68
CA VAL A 70 -3.96 -1.04 -4.53
C VAL A 70 -5.08 -2.01 -4.89
N GLN A 71 -6.12 -1.55 -5.60
CA GLN A 71 -7.21 -2.43 -6.05
C GLN A 71 -6.71 -3.54 -6.97
N GLN A 72 -5.80 -3.22 -7.89
CA GLN A 72 -5.19 -4.21 -8.78
C GLN A 72 -4.35 -5.22 -8.01
N LEU A 73 -3.47 -4.74 -7.10
CA LEU A 73 -2.61 -5.60 -6.28
C LEU A 73 -3.42 -6.57 -5.42
N ARG A 74 -4.52 -6.10 -4.82
CA ARG A 74 -5.40 -6.94 -4.01
C ARG A 74 -6.18 -7.96 -4.81
N GLY A 75 -6.48 -7.70 -6.07
CA GLY A 75 -7.31 -8.58 -6.91
C GLY A 75 -8.69 -8.88 -6.30
N GLY A 76 -9.25 -7.95 -5.53
CA GLY A 76 -10.52 -8.12 -4.81
C GLY A 76 -10.46 -8.85 -3.47
N ARG A 77 -9.27 -9.31 -3.03
CA ARG A 77 -9.08 -9.93 -1.70
C ARG A 77 -9.29 -8.91 -0.58
N LYS A 78 -9.77 -9.40 0.57
CA LYS A 78 -9.94 -8.63 1.81
C LYS A 78 -8.73 -8.79 2.74
N VAL A 79 -8.59 -7.86 3.68
CA VAL A 79 -7.62 -7.96 4.78
C VAL A 79 -8.33 -8.52 6.01
N ASP A 80 -8.53 -9.82 6.02
CA ASP A 80 -9.26 -10.58 7.03
C ASP A 80 -8.35 -11.27 8.06
N SER A 81 -7.03 -11.08 7.94
CA SER A 81 -6.02 -11.63 8.84
C SER A 81 -4.77 -10.77 8.85
N LYS A 82 -3.91 -10.97 9.87
CA LYS A 82 -2.63 -10.25 10.00
C LYS A 82 -1.63 -10.59 8.88
N GLN A 83 -1.82 -11.71 8.18
CA GLN A 83 -0.95 -12.18 7.10
C GLN A 83 -1.58 -12.00 5.71
N ALA A 84 -2.77 -11.39 5.60
CA ALA A 84 -3.50 -11.30 4.34
C ALA A 84 -2.68 -10.66 3.21
N GLU A 85 -1.84 -9.67 3.53
CA GLU A 85 -0.96 -8.98 2.58
C GLU A 85 0.08 -9.91 1.93
N GLU A 86 0.55 -10.95 2.63
CA GLU A 86 1.52 -11.91 2.08
C GLU A 86 0.95 -12.71 0.90
N THR A 87 -0.38 -12.77 0.78
CA THR A 87 -1.07 -13.48 -0.28
C THR A 87 -1.28 -12.65 -1.53
N TYR A 88 -0.99 -11.33 -1.48
CA TYR A 88 -1.21 -10.43 -2.62
C TYR A 88 -0.42 -10.89 -3.85
N GLU A 89 0.83 -11.31 -3.63
CA GLU A 89 1.74 -11.82 -4.67
C GLU A 89 1.83 -13.35 -4.71
N ALA A 90 0.87 -14.09 -4.14
CA ALA A 90 0.95 -15.56 -4.06
C ALA A 90 1.13 -16.25 -5.43
N LEU A 91 0.56 -15.69 -6.51
CA LEU A 91 0.74 -16.21 -7.86
C LEU A 91 2.17 -16.01 -8.38
N SER A 92 2.82 -14.88 -8.07
CA SER A 92 4.24 -14.67 -8.40
C SER A 92 5.17 -15.50 -7.52
N LYS A 93 4.78 -15.78 -6.27
CA LYS A 93 5.61 -16.45 -5.28
C LYS A 93 5.53 -17.98 -5.37
N TYR A 94 4.37 -18.52 -5.76
CA TYR A 94 4.09 -19.96 -5.79
C TYR A 94 3.53 -20.47 -7.12
N GLY A 95 3.14 -19.58 -8.03
CA GLY A 95 2.68 -19.92 -9.36
C GLY A 95 3.81 -19.82 -10.39
N VAL A 96 3.63 -20.51 -11.51
CA VAL A 96 4.46 -20.35 -12.71
C VAL A 96 3.60 -19.63 -13.75
N ASP A 97 4.06 -18.47 -14.22
CA ASP A 97 3.38 -17.74 -15.29
C ASP A 97 3.64 -18.43 -16.64
N LEU A 98 2.72 -19.29 -17.04
CA LEU A 98 2.78 -20.00 -18.31
C LEU A 98 2.52 -19.09 -19.52
N VAL A 99 1.86 -17.95 -19.35
CA VAL A 99 1.63 -16.99 -20.45
C VAL A 99 2.93 -16.26 -20.76
N SER A 100 3.58 -15.73 -19.74
CA SER A 100 4.92 -15.12 -19.88
C SER A 100 5.93 -16.14 -20.41
N ALA A 101 5.90 -17.39 -19.94
CA ALA A 101 6.77 -18.44 -20.46
C ALA A 101 6.48 -18.80 -21.93
N ALA A 102 5.20 -18.74 -22.37
CA ALA A 102 4.84 -18.92 -23.77
C ALA A 102 5.34 -17.75 -24.65
N GLU A 103 5.15 -16.51 -24.20
CA GLU A 103 5.63 -15.31 -24.89
C GLU A 103 7.16 -15.29 -25.05
N GLU A 104 7.88 -15.77 -24.03
CA GLU A 104 9.34 -15.91 -24.04
C GLU A 104 9.82 -17.16 -24.82
N GLY A 105 8.92 -17.95 -25.39
CA GLY A 105 9.25 -19.17 -26.13
C GLY A 105 9.85 -20.29 -25.28
N LYS A 106 9.61 -20.26 -23.96
CA LYS A 106 10.12 -21.23 -22.98
C LYS A 106 9.22 -22.44 -22.79
N LEU A 107 8.07 -22.50 -23.46
CA LEU A 107 7.16 -23.64 -23.46
C LEU A 107 7.24 -24.37 -24.79
N ASP A 108 7.47 -25.69 -24.72
CA ASP A 108 7.44 -26.54 -25.91
C ASP A 108 6.02 -26.57 -26.51
N PRO A 109 5.89 -26.45 -27.84
CA PRO A 109 4.60 -26.50 -28.50
C PRO A 109 3.97 -27.89 -28.35
N VAL A 110 2.72 -27.93 -27.91
CA VAL A 110 1.92 -29.15 -27.85
C VAL A 110 1.27 -29.38 -29.21
N ILE A 111 1.48 -30.56 -29.80
CA ILE A 111 0.89 -31.01 -31.08
C ILE A 111 -0.26 -31.98 -30.81
#